data_AF-A0A2N6B4W5-F1
#
_entry.id   AF-A0A2N6B4W5-F1
#
_cell.length_a   1.000
_cell.length_b   1.000
_cell.length_c   1.000
_cell.angle_alpha   90.00
_cell.angle_beta   90.00
_cell.angle_gamma   90.00
#
_symmetry.space_group_name_H-M   'P 1'
#
loop_
_entity.id
_entity.type
_entity.pdbx_description
1 polymer ?
#
loop_
_entity_poly.entity_id
_entity_poly.type
_entity_poly.pdbx_seq_one_letter_code
_entity_poly.pdbx_strand_id
1 'polypeptide(L)'
;MTETSRRTKRETPSRTDNAAATSTRSDDDIDDTGGESVEDALSPYREFSKQEWARLRADTPMTLARDEVKRLRSINDPVEMDEVEMIYLPLSRLLSFYVEARLKLHEATKRFLGTNDGKMPYIIGVAGSVAVGKSTTARLLKALLARWPASPKVDLITTDGFLYPNKRLEWEGLMRRKGFPESYDVGTLLRFLTDLKAGKRAVKAPIYSHLHYDIMPDQYVTIDQPDILILEGLNILQTRYLPKDGKAIPFVSDFLDFSIYIDAEVEILERWYVERFTRLRETAFKDPGSYFHKYTQLTDDEALAKAKSLWSEINLVNLQRNILPTRPRADLILRKGSNHAIETVALRKL
;
A
#
# COMPACT_ATOMS: atom_id res chain seq x y z
N MET A 1 74.54 17.09 -16.86
CA MET A 1 75.87 16.71 -17.38
C MET A 1 75.77 15.24 -17.75
N THR A 2 75.88 14.76 -18.98
CA THR A 2 76.31 15.23 -20.31
C THR A 2 75.85 14.08 -21.24
N GLU A 3 75.10 14.35 -22.31
CA GLU A 3 75.58 14.31 -23.72
C GLU A 3 76.37 13.05 -24.12
N THR A 4 76.32 12.42 -25.30
CA THR A 4 75.56 12.46 -26.56
C THR A 4 76.25 11.37 -27.39
N SER A 5 75.57 10.53 -28.18
CA SER A 5 76.14 10.15 -29.49
C SER A 5 75.15 9.51 -30.46
N ARG A 6 75.07 10.15 -31.63
CA ARG A 6 74.36 9.76 -32.86
C ARG A 6 75.26 8.87 -33.72
N ARG A 7 74.67 8.01 -34.57
CA ARG A 7 74.81 8.00 -36.06
C ARG A 7 74.19 6.73 -36.68
N THR A 8 73.13 6.85 -37.51
CA THR A 8 73.07 6.81 -39.01
C THR A 8 73.35 5.42 -39.62
N LYS A 9 72.70 4.89 -40.68
CA LYS A 9 71.77 5.37 -41.73
C LYS A 9 71.39 4.15 -42.63
N ARG A 10 70.42 4.35 -43.55
CA ARG A 10 70.06 3.59 -44.79
C ARG A 10 69.12 2.39 -44.63
N GLU A 11 68.18 2.06 -45.53
CA GLU A 11 67.51 2.65 -46.71
C GLU A 11 66.35 1.66 -47.04
N THR A 12 65.18 2.18 -47.40
CA THR A 12 63.94 1.53 -47.92
C THR A 12 64.14 0.86 -49.31
N PRO A 13 63.19 0.11 -49.98
CA PRO A 13 61.71 0.23 -49.89
C PRO A 13 60.79 -1.02 -50.17
N SER A 14 59.49 -0.75 -50.03
CA SER A 14 58.34 -1.22 -50.83
C SER A 14 57.66 -2.57 -50.53
N ARG A 15 56.37 -2.50 -50.18
CA ARG A 15 55.28 -3.25 -50.84
C ARG A 15 53.90 -2.67 -50.49
N THR A 16 53.33 -1.99 -51.49
CA THR A 16 51.93 -1.99 -51.96
C THR A 16 50.79 -1.70 -50.97
N ASP A 17 50.20 -0.52 -51.17
CA ASP A 17 48.83 -0.14 -50.86
C ASP A 17 47.81 -1.08 -51.51
N ASN A 18 46.71 -1.35 -50.79
CA ASN A 18 45.45 -1.70 -51.43
C ASN A 18 44.29 -1.05 -50.65
N ALA A 19 43.68 -0.05 -51.29
CA ALA A 19 42.46 0.59 -50.84
C ALA A 19 41.26 -0.18 -51.44
N ALA A 20 40.27 -0.49 -50.61
CA ALA A 20 38.94 -0.88 -51.08
C ALA A 20 37.88 -0.28 -50.16
N ALA A 21 37.05 0.55 -50.77
CA ALA A 21 35.90 1.23 -50.19
C ALA A 21 34.88 0.26 -49.61
N THR A 22 34.26 0.62 -48.48
CA THR A 22 33.06 -0.05 -47.99
C THR A 22 31.90 0.93 -47.99
N SER A 23 30.97 0.62 -48.88
CA SER A 23 29.67 1.26 -49.10
C SER A 23 28.83 1.31 -47.82
N THR A 24 28.32 2.50 -47.53
CA THR A 24 27.12 2.73 -46.72
C THR A 24 25.99 1.80 -47.15
N ARG A 25 25.43 1.05 -46.20
CA ARG A 25 24.11 0.42 -46.31
C ARG A 25 23.26 0.92 -45.15
N SER A 26 22.05 1.30 -45.52
CA SER A 26 20.95 1.86 -44.74
C SER A 26 20.58 1.00 -43.54
N ASP A 27 20.54 1.65 -42.37
CA ASP A 27 19.79 1.21 -41.20
C ASP A 27 18.30 1.47 -41.46
N ASP A 28 17.62 0.51 -42.09
CA ASP A 28 16.16 0.39 -42.07
C ASP A 28 15.86 -1.10 -42.30
N ASP A 29 14.93 -1.65 -41.50
CA ASP A 29 14.51 -3.05 -41.40
C ASP A 29 15.19 -3.88 -40.29
N ILE A 30 14.89 -3.55 -39.03
CA ILE A 30 14.79 -4.56 -37.96
C ILE A 30 13.31 -4.64 -37.55
N ASP A 31 12.75 -5.81 -37.86
CA ASP A 31 11.42 -6.31 -37.59
C ASP A 31 11.06 -6.19 -36.09
N ASP A 32 9.92 -5.55 -35.81
CA ASP A 32 9.29 -5.37 -34.50
C ASP A 32 8.73 -6.72 -34.02
N THR A 33 9.62 -7.55 -33.45
CA THR A 33 9.22 -8.72 -32.67
C THR A 33 9.41 -8.38 -31.19
N GLY A 34 8.28 -8.23 -30.49
CA GLY A 34 8.20 -7.86 -29.08
C GLY A 34 9.11 -8.71 -28.19
N GLY A 35 10.26 -8.14 -27.83
CA GLY A 35 11.11 -8.66 -26.77
C GLY A 35 10.57 -8.16 -25.43
N GLU A 36 10.06 -9.06 -24.60
CA GLU A 36 9.85 -8.78 -23.18
C GLU A 36 11.15 -8.23 -22.59
N SER A 37 11.07 -7.11 -21.87
CA SER A 37 12.23 -6.55 -21.20
C SER A 37 12.75 -7.53 -20.15
N VAL A 38 14.06 -7.53 -19.86
CA VAL A 38 14.64 -8.39 -18.81
C VAL A 38 13.98 -8.15 -17.45
N GLU A 39 13.46 -6.93 -17.22
CA GLU A 39 12.69 -6.58 -16.03
C GLU A 39 11.31 -7.26 -15.99
N ASP A 40 10.60 -7.36 -17.12
CA ASP A 40 9.31 -8.05 -17.21
C ASP A 40 9.45 -9.56 -17.00
N ALA A 41 10.50 -10.16 -17.58
CA ALA A 41 10.80 -11.59 -17.45
C ALA A 41 11.12 -11.99 -15.99
N LEU A 42 11.68 -11.08 -15.20
CA LEU A 42 12.06 -11.30 -13.80
C LEU A 42 11.01 -10.80 -12.79
N SER A 43 9.95 -10.12 -13.25
CA SER A 43 8.93 -9.60 -12.36
C SER A 43 8.15 -10.73 -11.66
N PRO A 44 8.05 -10.72 -10.31
CA PRO A 44 7.24 -11.69 -9.58
C PRO A 44 5.74 -11.43 -9.73
N TYR A 45 5.35 -10.37 -10.45
CA TYR A 45 3.95 -9.99 -10.67
C TYR A 45 3.49 -10.35 -12.08
N ARG A 46 2.20 -10.64 -12.18
CA ARG A 46 1.43 -10.60 -13.41
C ARG A 46 0.65 -9.30 -13.43
N GLU A 47 0.90 -8.48 -14.43
CA GLU A 47 0.22 -7.19 -14.60
C GLU A 47 -1.01 -7.32 -15.48
N PHE A 48 -1.99 -6.47 -15.19
CA PHE A 48 -3.25 -6.37 -15.90
C PHE A 48 -3.56 -4.89 -16.11
N SER A 49 -3.94 -4.52 -17.33
CA SER A 49 -4.68 -3.30 -17.56
C SER A 49 -6.04 -3.36 -16.86
N LYS A 50 -6.65 -2.19 -16.60
CA LYS A 50 -8.02 -2.09 -16.09
C LYS A 50 -9.02 -2.97 -16.86
N GLN A 51 -8.93 -2.99 -18.19
CA GLN A 51 -9.85 -3.73 -19.05
C GLN A 51 -9.66 -5.24 -18.92
N GLU A 52 -8.41 -5.72 -18.86
CA GLU A 52 -8.13 -7.15 -18.65
C GLU A 52 -8.60 -7.61 -17.28
N TRP A 53 -8.34 -6.79 -16.25
CA TRP A 53 -8.80 -7.07 -14.89
C TRP A 53 -10.33 -7.12 -14.78
N ALA A 54 -11.02 -6.18 -15.43
CA ALA A 54 -12.49 -6.12 -15.43
C ALA A 54 -13.14 -7.39 -16.00
N ARG A 55 -12.51 -8.05 -16.98
CA ARG A 55 -13.00 -9.33 -17.55
C ARG A 55 -13.01 -10.45 -16.51
N LEU A 56 -12.16 -10.38 -15.48
CA LEU A 56 -12.10 -11.39 -14.40
C LEU A 56 -13.33 -11.37 -13.48
N ARG A 57 -14.21 -10.38 -13.61
CA ARG A 57 -15.52 -10.40 -12.94
C ARG A 57 -16.35 -11.63 -13.34
N ALA A 58 -16.15 -12.12 -14.58
CA ALA A 58 -16.97 -13.14 -15.23
C ALA A 58 -18.48 -12.84 -15.06
N ASP A 59 -19.25 -13.80 -14.55
CA ASP A 59 -20.70 -13.68 -14.36
C ASP A 59 -21.09 -13.23 -12.94
N THR A 60 -20.14 -12.70 -12.17
CA THR A 60 -20.41 -12.27 -10.79
C THR A 60 -21.32 -11.05 -10.82
N PRO A 61 -22.55 -11.13 -10.27
CA PRO A 61 -23.46 -10.00 -10.29
C PRO A 61 -22.98 -8.90 -9.34
N MET A 62 -23.22 -7.65 -9.72
CA MET A 62 -22.94 -6.50 -8.86
C MET A 62 -23.95 -6.46 -7.70
N THR A 63 -23.45 -6.47 -6.47
CA THR A 63 -24.28 -6.61 -5.25
C THR A 63 -24.38 -5.33 -4.41
N LEU A 64 -23.58 -4.31 -4.73
CA LEU A 64 -23.67 -2.98 -4.09
C LEU A 64 -24.58 -2.06 -4.92
N ALA A 65 -25.46 -1.33 -4.24
CA ALA A 65 -26.25 -0.27 -4.85
C ALA A 65 -25.42 1.02 -5.01
N ARG A 66 -25.80 1.88 -5.97
CA ARG A 66 -25.10 3.16 -6.22
C ARG A 66 -24.99 4.04 -4.97
N ASP A 67 -26.05 4.13 -4.19
CA ASP A 67 -26.07 4.96 -3.00
C ASP A 67 -25.27 4.37 -1.83
N GLU A 68 -25.08 3.05 -1.80
CA GLU A 68 -24.20 2.42 -0.82
C GLU A 68 -22.74 2.77 -1.12
N VAL A 69 -22.33 2.69 -2.39
CA VAL A 69 -20.98 3.09 -2.79
C VAL A 69 -20.72 4.56 -2.46
N LYS A 70 -21.68 5.46 -2.70
CA LYS A 70 -21.55 6.88 -2.31
C LYS A 70 -21.26 7.06 -0.81
N ARG A 71 -21.88 6.27 0.06
CA ARG A 71 -21.67 6.34 1.53
C ARG A 71 -20.32 5.77 1.97
N LEU A 72 -19.73 4.87 1.19
CA LEU A 72 -18.43 4.24 1.51
C LEU A 72 -17.23 5.10 1.08
N ARG A 73 -17.42 6.02 0.13
CA ARG A 73 -16.39 6.95 -0.37
C ARG A 73 -15.88 7.89 0.74
N SER A 74 -14.61 8.26 0.66
CA SER A 74 -14.05 9.36 1.46
C SER A 74 -14.32 10.71 0.77
N ILE A 75 -14.26 11.81 1.53
CA ILE A 75 -14.58 13.18 1.06
C ILE A 75 -13.79 13.64 -0.19
N ASN A 76 -12.65 13.00 -0.48
CA ASN A 76 -11.76 13.27 -1.63
C ASN A 76 -11.33 11.99 -2.36
N ASP A 77 -12.15 10.94 -2.37
CA ASP A 77 -11.82 9.72 -3.12
C ASP A 77 -13.06 9.26 -3.89
N PRO A 78 -13.31 9.84 -5.08
CA PRO A 78 -14.53 9.64 -5.84
C PRO A 78 -14.48 8.30 -6.59
N VAL A 79 -14.65 7.19 -5.87
CA VAL A 79 -14.68 5.86 -6.49
C VAL A 79 -16.03 5.64 -7.18
N GLU A 80 -16.05 5.74 -8.51
CA GLU A 80 -17.27 5.57 -9.29
C GLU A 80 -17.79 4.15 -9.34
N MET A 81 -19.09 3.98 -9.61
CA MET A 81 -19.71 2.64 -9.66
C MET A 81 -19.04 1.72 -10.66
N ASP A 82 -18.69 2.27 -11.82
CA ASP A 82 -18.00 1.54 -12.87
C ASP A 82 -16.62 1.07 -12.39
N GLU A 83 -15.94 1.82 -11.53
CA GLU A 83 -14.70 1.38 -10.90
C GLU A 83 -14.94 0.26 -9.88
N VAL A 84 -16.02 0.32 -9.10
CA VAL A 84 -16.40 -0.77 -8.20
C VAL A 84 -16.65 -2.07 -8.97
N GLU A 85 -17.36 -1.99 -10.09
CA GLU A 85 -17.66 -3.14 -10.95
C GLU A 85 -16.41 -3.67 -11.68
N MET A 86 -15.57 -2.78 -12.22
CA MET A 86 -14.41 -3.17 -13.01
C MET A 86 -13.20 -3.61 -12.19
N ILE A 87 -13.05 -3.12 -10.96
CA ILE A 87 -11.86 -3.36 -10.13
C ILE A 87 -12.20 -4.15 -8.88
N TYR A 88 -13.05 -3.58 -8.03
CA TYR A 88 -13.25 -4.07 -6.67
C TYR A 88 -14.08 -5.34 -6.62
N LEU A 89 -15.03 -5.52 -7.56
CA LEU A 89 -15.82 -6.75 -7.67
C LEU A 89 -14.94 -7.96 -8.07
N PRO A 90 -14.16 -7.94 -9.18
CA PRO A 90 -13.21 -9.01 -9.48
C PRO A 90 -12.20 -9.23 -8.35
N LEU A 91 -11.72 -8.17 -7.70
CA LEU A 91 -10.83 -8.28 -6.55
C LEU A 91 -11.49 -9.02 -5.38
N SER A 92 -12.73 -8.68 -5.03
CA SER A 92 -13.46 -9.37 -3.96
C SER A 92 -13.69 -10.86 -4.26
N ARG A 93 -13.92 -11.18 -5.54
CA ARG A 93 -14.02 -12.57 -6.03
C ARG A 93 -12.69 -13.30 -5.95
N LEU A 94 -11.58 -12.66 -6.32
CA LEU A 94 -10.26 -13.25 -6.17
C LEU A 94 -9.99 -13.56 -4.68
N LEU A 95 -10.24 -12.59 -3.81
CA LEU A 95 -10.04 -12.73 -2.37
C LEU A 95 -10.94 -13.83 -1.78
N SER A 96 -12.17 -14.02 -2.26
CA SER A 96 -13.03 -15.11 -1.79
C SER A 96 -12.42 -16.49 -2.10
N PHE A 97 -11.78 -16.69 -3.26
CA PHE A 97 -11.05 -17.92 -3.55
C PHE A 97 -9.88 -18.16 -2.58
N TYR A 98 -9.11 -17.13 -2.26
CA TYR A 98 -8.02 -17.24 -1.28
C TYR A 98 -8.53 -17.59 0.13
N VAL A 99 -9.64 -16.98 0.55
CA VAL A 99 -10.28 -17.24 1.85
C VAL A 99 -10.75 -18.69 1.91
N GLU A 100 -11.49 -19.16 0.90
CA GLU A 100 -11.97 -20.55 0.83
C GLU A 100 -10.82 -21.56 0.83
N ALA A 101 -9.74 -21.29 0.10
CA ALA A 101 -8.57 -22.15 0.07
C ALA A 101 -7.88 -22.22 1.45
N ARG A 102 -7.74 -21.10 2.16
CA ARG A 102 -7.18 -21.08 3.52
C ARG A 102 -8.07 -21.80 4.53
N LEU A 103 -9.39 -21.65 4.44
CA LEU A 103 -10.32 -22.37 5.32
C LEU A 103 -10.17 -23.88 5.16
N LYS A 104 -10.10 -24.38 3.92
CA LYS A 104 -9.87 -25.80 3.63
C LYS A 104 -8.52 -26.30 4.19
N LEU A 105 -7.46 -25.50 4.02
CA LEU A 105 -6.15 -25.83 4.56
C LEU A 105 -6.17 -25.89 6.09
N HIS A 106 -6.82 -24.92 6.75
CA HIS A 106 -6.95 -24.88 8.20
C HIS A 106 -7.66 -26.11 8.75
N GLU A 107 -8.78 -26.50 8.14
CA GLU A 107 -9.52 -27.71 8.55
C GLU A 107 -8.70 -29.00 8.38
N ALA A 108 -7.90 -29.10 7.30
CA ALA A 108 -6.98 -30.21 7.12
C ALA A 108 -5.88 -30.24 8.19
N THR A 109 -5.30 -29.09 8.53
CA THR A 109 -4.28 -28.96 9.57
C THR A 109 -4.84 -29.29 10.96
N LYS A 110 -6.04 -28.79 11.31
CA LYS A 110 -6.72 -29.15 12.57
C LYS A 110 -6.92 -30.66 12.70
N ARG A 111 -7.42 -31.29 11.63
CA ARG A 111 -7.64 -32.74 11.62
C ARG A 111 -6.33 -33.52 11.82
N PHE A 112 -5.25 -33.06 11.20
CA PHE A 112 -3.93 -33.68 11.34
C PHE A 112 -3.36 -33.52 12.76
N LEU A 113 -3.47 -32.32 13.35
CA LEU A 113 -2.93 -32.02 14.68
C LEU A 113 -3.83 -32.46 15.84
N GLY A 114 -5.09 -32.79 15.57
CA GLY A 114 -6.08 -33.11 16.60
C GLY A 114 -6.44 -31.92 17.50
N THR A 115 -6.25 -30.68 17.02
CA THR A 115 -6.55 -29.48 17.80
C THR A 115 -7.99 -29.02 17.60
N ASN A 116 -8.56 -28.40 18.63
CA ASN A 116 -9.89 -27.80 18.59
C ASN A 116 -9.80 -26.27 18.71
N ASP A 117 -8.82 -25.69 17.99
CA ASP A 117 -8.55 -24.26 18.03
C ASP A 117 -9.77 -23.47 17.55
N GLY A 118 -9.92 -22.25 18.06
CA GLY A 118 -10.97 -21.33 17.65
C GLY A 118 -10.94 -21.00 16.15
N LYS A 119 -11.96 -20.26 15.71
CA LYS A 119 -11.98 -19.67 14.37
C LYS A 119 -10.87 -18.63 14.27
N MET A 120 -9.94 -18.83 13.33
CA MET A 120 -8.88 -17.86 13.03
C MET A 120 -9.30 -17.02 11.83
N PRO A 121 -9.22 -15.68 11.91
CA PRO A 121 -9.59 -14.83 10.79
C PRO A 121 -8.54 -14.92 9.67
N TYR A 122 -9.04 -14.78 8.44
CA TYR A 122 -8.22 -14.44 7.29
C TYR A 122 -7.93 -12.93 7.32
N ILE A 123 -6.67 -12.52 7.38
CA ILE A 123 -6.27 -11.14 7.57
C ILE A 123 -5.79 -10.54 6.25
N ILE A 124 -6.50 -9.51 5.78
CA ILE A 124 -6.17 -8.76 4.56
C ILE A 124 -5.54 -7.43 4.96
N GLY A 125 -4.30 -7.20 4.57
CA GLY A 125 -3.62 -5.91 4.74
C GLY A 125 -3.95 -4.95 3.60
N VAL A 126 -4.25 -3.68 3.92
CA VAL A 126 -4.34 -2.58 2.94
C VAL A 126 -3.33 -1.49 3.28
N ALA A 127 -2.29 -1.37 2.47
CA ALA A 127 -1.15 -0.46 2.62
C ALA A 127 -1.11 0.60 1.52
N GLY A 128 -0.22 1.59 1.68
CA GLY A 128 -0.04 2.70 0.74
C GLY A 128 0.09 4.06 1.42
N SER A 129 0.38 5.09 0.62
CA SER A 129 0.65 6.44 1.12
C SER A 129 -0.54 7.09 1.85
N VAL A 130 -0.27 8.14 2.61
CA VAL A 130 -1.32 9.05 3.10
C VAL A 130 -2.06 9.64 1.89
N ALA A 131 -3.39 9.81 2.02
CA ALA A 131 -4.28 10.34 0.98
C ALA A 131 -4.48 9.49 -0.29
N VAL A 132 -3.79 8.35 -0.45
CA VAL A 132 -3.94 7.50 -1.66
C VAL A 132 -5.32 6.82 -1.80
N GLY A 133 -6.09 6.71 -0.71
CA GLY A 133 -7.45 6.11 -0.72
C GLY A 133 -7.61 4.77 0.02
N LYS A 134 -6.62 4.35 0.82
CA LYS A 134 -6.66 3.08 1.58
C LYS A 134 -7.97 2.84 2.32
N SER A 135 -8.44 3.81 3.11
CA SER A 135 -9.64 3.64 3.92
C SER A 135 -10.91 3.50 3.06
N THR A 136 -10.95 4.11 1.87
CA THR A 136 -12.04 3.90 0.90
C THR A 136 -12.00 2.48 0.35
N THR A 137 -10.84 2.03 -0.11
CA THR A 137 -10.62 0.65 -0.59
C THR A 137 -11.00 -0.36 0.49
N ALA A 138 -10.55 -0.18 1.73
CA ALA A 138 -10.84 -1.08 2.83
C ALA A 138 -12.33 -1.17 3.16
N ARG A 139 -13.06 -0.03 3.14
CA ARG A 139 -14.53 0.00 3.35
C ARG A 139 -15.30 -0.65 2.20
N LEU A 140 -14.88 -0.43 0.96
CA LEU A 140 -15.48 -1.09 -0.21
C LEU A 140 -15.26 -2.61 -0.16
N LEU A 141 -14.04 -3.06 0.13
CA LEU A 141 -13.73 -4.47 0.28
C LEU A 141 -14.51 -5.10 1.43
N LYS A 142 -14.63 -4.43 2.58
CA LYS A 142 -15.48 -4.89 3.69
C LYS A 142 -16.91 -5.13 3.22
N ALA A 143 -17.50 -4.18 2.51
CA ALA A 143 -18.88 -4.27 2.04
C ALA A 143 -19.06 -5.40 1.00
N LEU A 144 -18.13 -5.54 0.06
CA LEU A 144 -18.19 -6.60 -0.96
C LEU A 144 -17.96 -7.99 -0.36
N LEU A 145 -16.94 -8.15 0.49
CA LEU A 145 -16.58 -9.45 1.08
C LEU A 145 -17.65 -9.99 2.02
N ALA A 146 -18.36 -9.12 2.75
CA ALA A 146 -19.45 -9.51 3.64
C ALA A 146 -20.66 -10.15 2.92
N ARG A 147 -20.71 -10.06 1.58
CA ARG A 147 -21.78 -10.64 0.76
C ARG A 147 -21.43 -12.00 0.17
N TRP A 148 -20.19 -12.46 0.33
CA TRP A 148 -19.79 -13.79 -0.09
C TRP A 148 -20.18 -14.83 0.98
N PRO A 149 -20.73 -15.99 0.59
CA PRO A 149 -21.16 -17.02 1.55
C PRO A 149 -20.04 -17.50 2.49
N ALA A 150 -18.80 -17.51 2.01
CA ALA A 150 -17.64 -17.97 2.76
C ALA A 150 -17.16 -16.98 3.85
N SER A 151 -17.63 -15.73 3.85
CA SER A 151 -17.10 -14.67 4.73
C SER A 151 -18.17 -13.68 5.22
N PRO A 152 -19.19 -14.13 5.98
CA PRO A 152 -20.29 -13.27 6.41
C PRO A 152 -19.87 -12.20 7.43
N LYS A 153 -18.86 -12.47 8.27
CA LYS A 153 -18.39 -11.51 9.29
C LYS A 153 -17.04 -10.89 8.88
N VAL A 154 -17.09 -9.67 8.35
CA VAL A 154 -15.91 -8.90 7.96
C VAL A 154 -15.74 -7.69 8.86
N ASP A 155 -14.62 -7.65 9.58
CA ASP A 155 -14.24 -6.52 10.43
C ASP A 155 -13.12 -5.67 9.78
N LEU A 156 -13.04 -4.41 10.18
CA LEU A 156 -12.06 -3.45 9.68
C LEU A 156 -11.42 -2.73 10.86
N ILE A 157 -10.09 -2.76 10.93
CA ILE A 157 -9.28 -2.04 11.90
C ILE A 157 -8.26 -1.17 11.16
N THR A 158 -8.08 0.06 11.63
CA THR A 158 -7.00 0.94 11.16
C THR A 158 -5.86 0.90 12.16
N THR A 159 -4.63 0.91 11.66
CA THR A 159 -3.42 0.95 12.50
C THR A 159 -3.23 2.27 13.24
N ASP A 160 -3.95 3.33 12.86
CA ASP A 160 -3.92 4.62 13.54
C ASP A 160 -4.34 4.50 15.01
N GLY A 161 -5.23 3.53 15.34
CA GLY A 161 -5.58 3.17 16.72
C GLY A 161 -4.41 2.64 17.56
N PHE A 162 -3.27 2.34 16.94
CA PHE A 162 -2.05 1.87 17.61
C PHE A 162 -0.93 2.92 17.57
N LEU A 163 -1.24 4.17 17.25
CA LEU A 163 -0.33 5.29 17.53
C LEU A 163 -0.18 5.47 19.05
N TYR A 164 0.97 5.96 19.50
CA TYR A 164 1.07 6.44 20.87
C TYR A 164 0.18 7.68 21.08
N PRO A 165 -0.40 7.86 22.28
CA PRO A 165 -1.16 9.07 22.61
C PRO A 165 -0.30 10.34 22.46
N ASN A 166 -0.93 11.48 22.14
CA ASN A 166 -0.22 12.75 21.93
C ASN A 166 0.67 13.13 23.10
N LYS A 167 0.21 12.93 24.34
CA LYS A 167 0.99 13.21 25.55
C LYS A 167 2.36 12.52 25.53
N ARG A 168 2.43 11.27 25.04
CA ARG A 168 3.68 10.54 24.91
C ARG A 168 4.50 11.04 23.73
N LEU A 169 3.86 11.24 22.57
CA LEU A 169 4.54 11.75 21.38
C LEU A 169 5.13 13.16 21.61
N GLU A 170 4.49 14.01 22.40
CA GLU A 170 5.00 15.32 22.81
C GLU A 170 6.23 15.19 23.69
N TRP A 171 6.15 14.33 24.71
CA TRP A 171 7.26 14.07 25.63
C TRP A 171 8.51 13.51 24.91
N GLU A 172 8.32 12.67 23.89
CA GLU A 172 9.41 12.09 23.09
C GLU A 172 9.81 12.96 21.87
N GLY A 173 9.17 14.12 21.65
CA GLY A 173 9.46 14.98 20.50
C GLY A 173 9.03 14.40 19.14
N LEU A 174 8.11 13.43 19.13
CA LEU A 174 7.64 12.67 17.97
C LEU A 174 6.34 13.21 17.34
N MET A 175 5.82 14.36 17.77
CA MET A 175 4.57 14.90 17.21
C MET A 175 4.65 15.17 15.70
N ARG A 176 5.82 15.57 15.19
CA ARG A 176 6.08 15.74 13.74
C ARG A 176 6.45 14.43 13.02
N ARG A 177 6.38 13.31 13.75
CA ARG A 177 6.71 11.96 13.31
C ARG A 177 5.50 11.03 13.37
N LYS A 178 4.29 11.54 13.56
CA LYS A 178 3.07 10.72 13.47
C LYS A 178 2.97 10.02 12.12
N GLY A 179 2.76 8.71 12.16
CA GLY A 179 2.75 7.83 10.99
C GLY A 179 4.11 7.21 10.66
N PHE A 180 5.20 7.67 11.28
CA PHE A 180 6.50 7.00 11.19
C PHE A 180 6.57 5.79 12.13
N PRO A 181 7.45 4.80 11.86
CA PRO A 181 7.53 3.57 12.64
C PRO A 181 7.64 3.79 14.16
N GLU A 182 8.39 4.79 14.59
CA GLU A 182 8.60 5.16 15.99
C GLU A 182 7.37 5.73 16.70
N SER A 183 6.36 6.20 15.95
CA SER A 183 5.13 6.76 16.51
C SER A 183 4.07 5.71 16.88
N TYR A 184 4.31 4.43 16.56
CA TYR A 184 3.36 3.35 16.81
C TYR A 184 3.76 2.46 17.99
N ASP A 185 2.76 2.06 18.78
CA ASP A 185 2.83 0.94 19.71
C ASP A 185 2.71 -0.40 18.96
N VAL A 186 3.81 -0.77 18.30
CA VAL A 186 3.90 -2.06 17.59
C VAL A 186 3.71 -3.25 18.54
N GLY A 187 4.06 -3.11 19.82
CA GLY A 187 3.86 -4.17 20.80
C GLY A 187 2.38 -4.50 21.01
N THR A 188 1.56 -3.46 21.18
CA THR A 188 0.09 -3.61 21.32
C THR A 188 -0.54 -4.13 20.03
N LEU A 189 -0.09 -3.68 18.86
CA LEU A 189 -0.57 -4.19 17.56
C LEU A 189 -0.25 -5.69 17.37
N LEU A 190 0.97 -6.12 17.67
CA LEU A 190 1.36 -7.52 17.55
C LEU A 190 0.58 -8.41 18.53
N ARG A 191 0.33 -7.94 19.76
CA ARG A 191 -0.52 -8.65 20.74
C ARG A 191 -1.96 -8.79 20.22
N PHE A 192 -2.53 -7.72 19.67
CA PHE A 192 -3.86 -7.75 19.05
C PHE A 192 -3.96 -8.81 17.94
N LEU A 193 -2.99 -8.85 17.01
CA LEU A 193 -2.97 -9.83 15.92
C LEU A 193 -2.71 -11.26 16.41
N THR A 194 -1.85 -11.42 17.41
CA THR A 194 -1.57 -12.72 18.05
C THR A 194 -2.82 -13.26 18.71
N ASP A 195 -3.55 -12.43 19.46
CA ASP A 195 -4.78 -12.83 20.13
C ASP A 195 -5.87 -13.27 19.14
N LEU A 196 -5.97 -12.60 17.99
CA LEU A 196 -6.88 -12.99 16.91
C LEU A 196 -6.49 -14.30 16.23
N LYS A 197 -5.21 -14.48 15.89
CA LYS A 197 -4.72 -15.75 15.32
C LYS A 197 -4.78 -16.89 16.33
N ALA A 198 -4.76 -16.62 17.63
CA ALA A 198 -5.05 -17.60 18.67
C ALA A 198 -6.56 -17.91 18.84
N GLY A 199 -7.43 -17.28 18.05
CA GLY A 199 -8.87 -17.49 18.10
C GLY A 199 -9.54 -16.95 19.36
N LYS A 200 -8.93 -15.99 20.07
CA LYS A 200 -9.55 -15.37 21.25
C LYS A 200 -10.82 -14.59 20.88
N ARG A 201 -11.76 -14.55 21.83
CA ARG A 201 -13.00 -13.77 21.71
C ARG A 201 -12.83 -12.37 22.29
N ALA A 202 -13.66 -11.45 21.80
CA ALA A 202 -13.74 -10.06 22.28
C ALA A 202 -12.37 -9.36 22.41
N VAL A 203 -11.52 -9.47 21.39
CA VAL A 203 -10.21 -8.82 21.34
C VAL A 203 -10.39 -7.33 21.11
N LYS A 204 -9.77 -6.48 21.93
CA LYS A 204 -9.94 -5.02 21.89
C LYS A 204 -8.85 -4.34 21.05
N ALA A 205 -9.25 -3.43 20.17
CA ALA A 205 -8.37 -2.50 19.46
C ALA A 205 -8.66 -1.06 19.89
N PRO A 206 -7.66 -0.22 20.18
CA PRO A 206 -7.92 1.18 20.56
C PRO A 206 -8.46 2.00 19.38
N ILE A 207 -9.20 3.07 19.70
CA ILE A 207 -9.80 3.96 18.71
C ILE A 207 -8.95 5.22 18.53
N TYR A 208 -8.65 5.58 17.29
CA TYR A 208 -8.07 6.88 16.93
C TYR A 208 -9.16 7.81 16.39
N SER A 209 -9.18 9.06 16.86
CA SER A 209 -10.07 10.09 16.33
C SER A 209 -9.30 11.05 15.44
N HIS A 210 -9.67 11.13 14.15
CA HIS A 210 -9.13 12.16 13.25
C HIS A 210 -9.62 13.56 13.60
N LEU A 211 -10.73 13.71 14.33
CA LEU A 211 -11.25 15.00 14.79
C LEU A 211 -10.36 15.55 15.91
N HIS A 212 -10.12 14.75 16.95
CA HIS A 212 -9.27 15.14 18.09
C HIS A 212 -7.78 14.95 17.80
N TYR A 213 -7.45 14.26 16.70
CA TYR A 213 -6.09 13.93 16.29
C TYR A 213 -5.31 13.21 17.40
N ASP A 214 -5.96 12.26 18.08
CA ASP A 214 -5.38 11.48 19.18
C ASP A 214 -6.11 10.14 19.36
N ILE A 215 -5.51 9.25 20.16
CA ILE A 215 -6.16 8.05 20.69
C ILE A 215 -7.25 8.46 21.68
N MET A 216 -8.42 7.84 21.55
CA MET A 216 -9.54 8.05 22.45
C MET A 216 -9.31 7.27 23.76
N PRO A 217 -9.17 7.94 24.90
CA PRO A 217 -8.96 7.27 26.18
C PRO A 217 -10.11 6.31 26.50
N ASP A 218 -9.77 5.10 26.94
CA ASP A 218 -10.70 4.04 27.37
C ASP A 218 -11.75 3.61 26.31
N GLN A 219 -11.57 4.00 25.05
CA GLN A 219 -12.46 3.61 23.95
C GLN A 219 -11.80 2.57 23.05
N TYR A 220 -12.55 1.48 22.79
CA TYR A 220 -12.07 0.34 22.04
C TYR A 220 -13.12 -0.18 21.08
N VAL A 221 -12.68 -0.65 19.91
CA VAL A 221 -13.46 -1.56 19.06
C VAL A 221 -13.22 -2.98 19.56
N THR A 222 -14.30 -3.73 19.75
CA THR A 222 -14.23 -5.16 20.11
C THR A 222 -14.38 -6.00 18.86
N ILE A 223 -13.37 -6.82 18.57
CA ILE A 223 -13.33 -7.76 17.45
C ILE A 223 -13.55 -9.17 18.00
N ASP A 224 -14.55 -9.87 17.47
CA ASP A 224 -14.95 -11.17 18.00
C ASP A 224 -15.00 -12.23 16.90
N GLN A 225 -13.89 -12.95 16.71
CA GLN A 225 -13.78 -14.08 15.75
C GLN A 225 -14.39 -13.79 14.36
N PRO A 226 -13.97 -12.72 13.64
CA PRO A 226 -14.42 -12.49 12.27
C PRO A 226 -13.97 -13.60 11.32
N ASP A 227 -14.66 -13.76 10.19
CA ASP A 227 -14.17 -14.55 9.06
C ASP A 227 -12.97 -13.87 8.42
N ILE A 228 -13.10 -12.56 8.20
CA ILE A 228 -12.07 -11.72 7.60
C ILE A 228 -11.83 -10.51 8.48
N LEU A 229 -10.56 -10.22 8.76
CA LEU A 229 -10.14 -8.93 9.29
C LEU A 229 -9.41 -8.15 8.19
N ILE A 230 -9.91 -6.97 7.87
CA ILE A 230 -9.18 -6.01 7.05
C ILE A 230 -8.37 -5.11 7.99
N LEU A 231 -7.04 -5.12 7.84
CA LEU A 231 -6.12 -4.26 8.57
C LEU A 231 -5.58 -3.18 7.63
N GLU A 232 -5.96 -1.93 7.85
CA GLU A 232 -5.56 -0.80 7.02
C GLU A 232 -4.49 0.05 7.71
N GLY A 233 -3.39 0.39 7.03
CA GLY A 233 -2.32 1.15 7.66
C GLY A 233 -1.14 1.52 6.80
N LEU A 234 -0.34 2.47 7.29
CA LEU A 234 0.92 2.88 6.65
C LEU A 234 2.04 1.85 6.88
N ASN A 235 2.01 1.14 8.01
CA ASN A 235 3.13 0.37 8.54
C ASN A 235 2.97 -1.16 8.44
N ILE A 236 1.88 -1.66 7.87
CA ILE A 236 1.54 -3.08 7.94
C ILE A 236 2.49 -3.99 7.13
N LEU A 237 3.19 -3.43 6.14
CA LEU A 237 4.20 -4.12 5.32
C LEU A 237 5.64 -3.78 5.71
N GLN A 238 5.86 -3.05 6.81
CA GLN A 238 7.20 -2.74 7.27
C GLN A 238 7.88 -3.99 7.84
N THR A 239 9.16 -4.16 7.50
CA THR A 239 10.08 -5.03 8.25
C THR A 239 10.95 -4.18 9.16
N ARG A 240 11.46 -4.80 10.23
CA ARG A 240 12.62 -4.29 10.97
C ARG A 240 13.83 -5.16 10.62
N TYR A 241 15.02 -4.63 10.85
CA TYR A 241 16.23 -5.45 10.80
C TYR A 241 16.09 -6.63 11.76
N LEU A 242 16.37 -7.83 11.27
CA LEU A 242 16.36 -9.03 12.08
C LEU A 242 17.40 -8.88 13.21
N PRO A 243 17.01 -9.12 14.48
CA PRO A 243 17.95 -9.06 15.58
C PRO A 243 19.11 -10.04 15.36
N LYS A 244 20.34 -9.58 15.63
CA LYS A 244 21.55 -10.43 15.50
C LYS A 244 21.55 -11.63 16.44
N ASP A 245 20.77 -11.58 17.52
CA ASP A 245 20.61 -12.65 18.51
C ASP A 245 19.55 -13.70 18.11
N GLY A 246 18.91 -13.55 16.94
CA GLY A 246 17.95 -14.51 16.40
C GLY A 246 16.60 -14.53 17.12
N LYS A 247 16.36 -13.66 18.11
CA LYS A 247 15.05 -13.54 18.76
C LYS A 247 14.09 -12.81 17.84
N ALA A 248 13.39 -13.56 16.98
CA ALA A 248 12.42 -12.99 16.06
C ALA A 248 11.23 -12.39 16.84
N ILE A 249 11.12 -11.07 16.83
CA ILE A 249 9.83 -10.41 17.08
C ILE A 249 9.08 -10.48 15.76
N PRO A 250 7.88 -11.09 15.70
CA PRO A 250 7.14 -11.21 14.45
C PRO A 250 6.82 -9.83 13.88
N PHE A 251 6.80 -9.72 12.56
CA PHE A 251 6.35 -8.53 11.86
C PHE A 251 4.82 -8.57 11.71
N VAL A 252 4.21 -7.40 11.52
CA VAL A 252 2.78 -7.33 11.20
C VAL A 252 2.46 -8.14 9.93
N SER A 253 3.36 -8.12 8.94
CA SER A 253 3.24 -8.90 7.71
C SER A 253 3.14 -10.41 7.93
N ASP A 254 3.70 -10.94 9.02
CA ASP A 254 3.70 -12.38 9.29
C ASP A 254 2.31 -12.88 9.71
N PHE A 255 1.41 -11.96 10.07
CA PHE A 255 0.01 -12.25 10.39
C PHE A 255 -0.93 -12.05 9.20
N LEU A 256 -0.48 -11.43 8.11
CA LEU A 256 -1.29 -11.17 6.93
C LEU A 256 -1.37 -12.42 6.06
N ASP A 257 -2.57 -12.76 5.61
CA ASP A 257 -2.80 -13.86 4.65
C ASP A 257 -2.82 -13.35 3.21
N PHE A 258 -3.13 -12.06 3.02
CA PHE A 258 -3.05 -11.34 1.75
C PHE A 258 -2.78 -9.87 2.00
N SER A 259 -2.04 -9.23 1.11
CA SER A 259 -1.70 -7.82 1.21
C SER A 259 -1.93 -7.06 -0.09
N ILE A 260 -2.59 -5.90 0.03
CA ILE A 260 -2.88 -4.98 -1.06
C ILE A 260 -2.11 -3.69 -0.80
N TYR A 261 -1.36 -3.22 -1.79
CA TYR A 261 -0.73 -1.90 -1.75
C TYR A 261 -1.39 -0.98 -2.78
N ILE A 262 -1.89 0.17 -2.32
CA ILE A 262 -2.45 1.20 -3.20
C ILE A 262 -1.33 2.19 -3.55
N ASP A 263 -1.03 2.27 -4.85
CA ASP A 263 0.08 3.06 -5.39
C ASP A 263 -0.43 4.22 -6.25
N ALA A 264 0.36 5.29 -6.31
CA ALA A 264 0.16 6.43 -7.21
C ALA A 264 1.46 7.23 -7.28
N GLU A 265 1.63 8.02 -8.35
CA GLU A 265 2.79 8.92 -8.46
C GLU A 265 2.83 9.95 -7.33
N VAL A 266 4.04 10.34 -6.92
CA VAL A 266 4.28 11.21 -5.76
C VAL A 266 3.59 12.56 -5.93
N GLU A 267 3.63 13.12 -7.14
CA GLU A 267 3.03 14.41 -7.49
C GLU A 267 1.50 14.34 -7.42
N ILE A 268 0.92 13.18 -7.77
CA ILE A 268 -0.51 12.92 -7.66
C ILE A 268 -0.91 12.84 -6.18
N LEU A 269 -0.12 12.13 -5.37
CA LEU A 269 -0.35 12.00 -3.92
C LEU A 269 -0.28 13.36 -3.21
N GLU A 270 0.68 14.21 -3.57
CA GLU A 270 0.79 15.57 -3.05
C GLU A 270 -0.48 16.36 -3.34
N ARG A 271 -0.93 16.35 -4.61
CA ARG A 271 -2.14 17.06 -5.02
C ARG A 271 -3.35 16.59 -4.23
N TRP A 272 -3.58 15.29 -4.12
CA TRP A 272 -4.71 14.74 -3.35
C TRP A 272 -4.63 15.07 -1.87
N TYR A 273 -3.42 15.06 -1.30
CA TYR A 273 -3.23 15.45 0.10
C TYR A 273 -3.62 16.92 0.32
N VAL A 274 -3.15 17.82 -0.54
CA VAL A 274 -3.45 19.25 -0.49
C VAL A 274 -4.94 19.51 -0.70
N GLU A 275 -5.55 18.91 -1.72
CA GLU A 275 -7.00 19.02 -1.97
C GLU A 275 -7.81 18.53 -0.77
N ARG A 276 -7.39 17.44 -0.14
CA ARG A 276 -8.06 16.90 1.06
C ARG A 276 -7.90 17.83 2.24
N PHE A 277 -6.73 18.43 2.42
CA PHE A 277 -6.51 19.43 3.46
C PHE A 277 -7.43 20.64 3.28
N THR A 278 -7.56 21.15 2.05
CA THR A 278 -8.46 22.27 1.74
C THR A 278 -9.92 21.92 2.03
N ARG A 279 -10.41 20.76 1.57
CA ARG A 279 -11.79 20.35 1.86
C ARG A 279 -12.07 20.15 3.35
N LEU A 280 -11.11 19.59 4.09
CA LEU A 280 -11.24 19.44 5.54
C LEU A 280 -11.26 20.80 6.25
N ARG A 281 -10.48 21.78 5.76
CA ARG A 281 -10.53 23.17 6.24
C ARG A 281 -11.91 23.81 6.04
N GLU A 282 -12.56 23.54 4.92
CA GLU A 282 -13.90 24.05 4.61
C GLU A 282 -15.03 23.35 5.38
N THR A 283 -14.75 22.16 5.95
CA THR A 283 -15.74 21.29 6.60
C THR A 283 -15.35 20.94 8.04
N ALA A 284 -14.68 19.81 8.26
CA ALA A 284 -14.40 19.22 9.57
C ALA A 284 -13.54 20.10 10.49
N PHE A 285 -12.70 20.99 9.96
CA PHE A 285 -11.89 21.89 10.79
C PHE A 285 -12.71 23.05 11.35
N LYS A 286 -13.89 23.36 10.79
CA LYS A 286 -14.77 24.41 11.34
C LYS A 286 -15.37 24.04 12.69
N ASP A 287 -15.38 22.76 13.03
CA ASP A 287 -15.74 22.30 14.37
C ASP A 287 -14.70 22.82 15.39
N PRO A 288 -15.11 23.61 16.41
CA PRO A 288 -14.20 24.08 17.46
C PRO A 288 -13.51 22.96 18.25
N GLY A 289 -14.11 21.76 18.29
CA GLY A 289 -13.52 20.56 18.91
C GLY A 289 -12.47 19.86 18.04
N SER A 290 -12.29 20.31 16.80
CA SER A 290 -11.26 19.79 15.89
C SER A 290 -9.86 20.26 16.29
N TYR A 291 -8.91 19.34 16.40
CA TYR A 291 -7.50 19.67 16.64
C TYR A 291 -6.93 20.61 15.57
N PHE A 292 -7.50 20.54 14.37
CA PHE A 292 -7.09 21.34 13.22
C PHE A 292 -7.86 22.64 13.05
N HIS A 293 -8.73 23.00 14.01
CA HIS A 293 -9.48 24.25 13.98
C HIS A 293 -8.59 25.49 13.80
N LYS A 294 -7.37 25.46 14.35
CA LYS A 294 -6.35 26.51 14.16
C LYS A 294 -6.04 26.84 12.69
N TYR A 295 -6.26 25.92 11.75
CA TYR A 295 -6.03 26.17 10.32
C TYR A 295 -7.16 26.91 9.62
N THR A 296 -8.32 27.07 10.26
CA THR A 296 -9.44 27.86 9.73
C THR A 296 -9.15 29.36 9.71
N GLN A 297 -8.22 29.81 10.56
CA GLN A 297 -7.79 31.21 10.66
C GLN A 297 -6.77 31.61 9.59
N LEU A 298 -6.17 30.64 8.90
CA LEU A 298 -5.24 30.89 7.81
C LEU A 298 -5.99 31.35 6.55
N THR A 299 -5.38 32.24 5.79
CA THR A 299 -5.79 32.54 4.41
C THR A 299 -5.63 31.31 3.50
N ASP A 300 -6.23 31.33 2.31
CA ASP A 300 -6.13 30.20 1.37
C ASP A 300 -4.69 29.92 0.95
N ASP A 301 -3.90 30.97 0.71
CA ASP A 301 -2.48 30.85 0.35
C ASP A 301 -1.63 30.30 1.50
N GLU A 302 -1.87 30.77 2.73
CA GLU A 302 -1.18 30.26 3.92
C GLU A 302 -1.54 28.80 4.21
N ALA A 303 -2.82 28.44 4.08
CA ALA A 303 -3.28 27.07 4.25
C ALA A 303 -2.67 26.13 3.21
N LEU A 304 -2.60 26.57 1.95
CA LEU A 304 -1.95 25.83 0.86
C LEU A 304 -0.45 25.65 1.13
N ALA A 305 0.26 26.71 1.48
CA ALA A 305 1.67 26.65 1.84
C ALA A 305 1.91 25.72 3.03
N LYS A 306 1.01 25.76 4.03
CA LYS A 306 1.08 24.87 5.20
C LYS A 306 0.85 23.42 4.83
N ALA A 307 -0.14 23.13 3.98
CA ALA A 307 -0.42 21.78 3.50
C ALA A 307 0.79 21.20 2.74
N LYS A 308 1.39 21.98 1.84
CA LYS A 308 2.59 21.59 1.10
C LYS A 308 3.78 21.32 2.02
N SER A 309 4.03 22.19 3.02
CA SER A 309 5.08 21.98 4.03
C SER A 309 4.84 20.70 4.85
N LEU A 310 3.61 20.44 5.30
CA LEU A 310 3.28 19.19 6.01
C LEU A 310 3.47 17.96 5.12
N TRP A 311 3.14 18.07 3.83
CA TRP A 311 3.40 17.00 2.87
C TRP A 311 4.90 16.74 2.71
N SER A 312 5.68 17.76 2.34
CA SER A 312 7.10 17.61 2.01
C SER A 312 7.95 17.21 3.21
N GLU A 313 7.68 17.77 4.38
CA GLU A 313 8.51 17.55 5.58
C GLU A 313 8.16 16.29 6.37
N ILE A 314 6.91 15.79 6.24
CA ILE A 314 6.41 14.67 7.04
C ILE A 314 5.99 13.51 6.14
N ASN A 315 4.93 13.70 5.34
CA ASN A 315 4.30 12.58 4.62
C ASN A 315 5.18 12.02 3.49
N LEU A 316 5.84 12.89 2.72
CA LEU A 316 6.75 12.51 1.65
C LEU A 316 7.98 11.78 2.19
N VAL A 317 8.57 12.30 3.26
CA VAL A 317 9.71 11.65 3.93
C VAL A 317 9.29 10.27 4.45
N ASN A 318 8.08 10.13 5.00
CA ASN A 318 7.58 8.85 5.46
C ASN A 318 7.34 7.87 4.30
N LEU A 319 6.75 8.36 3.22
CA LEU A 319 6.49 7.60 2.01
C LEU A 319 7.79 6.99 1.48
N GLN A 320 8.78 7.84 1.21
CA GLN A 320 10.05 7.43 0.60
C GLN A 320 10.86 6.49 1.50
N ARG A 321 10.86 6.72 2.82
CA ARG A 321 11.71 5.95 3.74
C ARG A 321 11.06 4.68 4.27
N ASN A 322 9.74 4.67 4.47
CA ASN A 322 9.10 3.63 5.27
C ASN A 322 7.88 2.97 4.62
N ILE A 323 7.28 3.55 3.57
CA ILE A 323 6.06 3.02 2.95
C ILE A 323 6.37 2.45 1.55
N LEU A 324 6.90 3.28 0.65
CA LEU A 324 7.19 2.89 -0.73
C LEU A 324 8.16 1.70 -0.83
N PRO A 325 9.23 1.59 0.00
CA PRO A 325 10.13 0.43 -0.03
C PRO A 325 9.43 -0.91 0.29
N THR A 326 8.23 -0.86 0.89
CA THR A 326 7.45 -2.05 1.23
C THR A 326 6.54 -2.53 0.10
N ARG A 327 6.34 -1.73 -0.96
CA ARG A 327 5.49 -2.04 -2.11
C ARG A 327 5.77 -3.43 -2.72
N PRO A 328 7.04 -3.84 -2.95
CA PRO A 328 7.35 -5.16 -3.51
C PRO A 328 7.04 -6.35 -2.59
N ARG A 329 6.58 -6.11 -1.35
CA ARG A 329 6.12 -7.16 -0.42
C ARG A 329 4.64 -7.45 -0.55
N ALA A 330 3.88 -6.61 -1.25
CA ALA A 330 2.45 -6.80 -1.43
C ALA A 330 2.15 -8.01 -2.33
N ASP A 331 1.03 -8.67 -2.10
CA ASP A 331 0.52 -9.73 -2.98
C ASP A 331 -0.20 -9.14 -4.19
N LEU A 332 -0.81 -7.96 -4.00
CA LEU A 332 -1.48 -7.22 -5.06
C LEU A 332 -1.19 -5.73 -4.97
N ILE A 333 -0.91 -5.10 -6.10
CA ILE A 333 -0.69 -3.65 -6.20
C ILE A 333 -1.80 -3.06 -7.07
N LEU A 334 -2.51 -2.05 -6.55
CA LEU A 334 -3.48 -1.26 -7.30
C LEU A 334 -2.86 0.10 -7.59
N ARG A 335 -2.56 0.39 -8.85
CA ARG A 335 -1.94 1.67 -9.25
C ARG A 335 -3.01 2.63 -9.76
N LYS A 336 -3.09 3.80 -9.12
CA LYS A 336 -4.05 4.86 -9.44
C LYS A 336 -3.45 5.87 -10.43
N GLY A 337 -4.28 6.28 -11.38
CA GLY A 337 -4.07 7.45 -12.22
C GLY A 337 -4.41 8.76 -11.52
N SER A 338 -4.28 9.86 -12.24
CA SER A 338 -4.44 11.23 -11.73
C SER A 338 -5.85 11.57 -11.21
N ASN A 339 -6.87 10.84 -11.68
CA ASN A 339 -8.30 11.02 -11.37
C ASN A 339 -8.82 10.03 -10.32
N HIS A 340 -7.94 9.39 -9.56
CA HIS A 340 -8.22 8.30 -8.62
C HIS A 340 -8.61 6.95 -9.24
N ALA A 341 -8.79 6.85 -10.57
CA ALA A 341 -9.11 5.56 -11.17
C ALA A 341 -7.91 4.61 -11.10
N ILE A 342 -8.14 3.33 -10.75
CA ILE A 342 -7.12 2.29 -10.95
C ILE A 342 -6.86 2.13 -12.45
N GLU A 343 -5.60 2.23 -12.85
CA GLU A 343 -5.14 2.06 -14.23
C GLU A 343 -4.57 0.65 -14.45
N THR A 344 -3.79 0.16 -13.49
CA THR A 344 -3.18 -1.19 -13.54
C THR A 344 -3.35 -1.95 -12.23
N VAL A 345 -3.41 -3.27 -12.36
CA VAL A 345 -3.42 -4.21 -11.25
C VAL A 345 -2.25 -5.18 -11.44
N ALA A 346 -1.38 -5.30 -10.44
CA ALA A 346 -0.29 -6.27 -10.46
C ALA A 346 -0.52 -7.32 -9.36
N LEU A 347 -0.64 -8.59 -9.73
CA LEU A 347 -0.87 -9.71 -8.81
C LEU A 347 0.35 -10.62 -8.77
N ARG A 348 0.86 -10.93 -7.57
CA ARG A 348 2.01 -11.82 -7.40
C ARG A 348 1.71 -13.22 -7.95
N LYS A 349 2.66 -13.78 -8.70
CA LYS A 349 2.63 -15.16 -9.19
C LYS A 349 2.75 -16.13 -7.99
N LEU A 350 1.96 -17.21 -7.98
CA LEU A 350 2.00 -18.25 -6.94
C LEU A 350 3.19 -19.18 -7.09
#